data_AF-A0AAD6BSC5-F1
#
_entry.id   AF-A0AAD6BSC5-F1
#
_cell.length_a   1.000
_cell.length_b   1.000
_cell.length_c   1.000
_cell.angle_alpha   90.00
_cell.angle_beta   90.00
_cell.angle_gamma   90.00
#
_symmetry.space_group_name_H-M   'P 1'
#
loop_
_entity.id
_entity.type
_entity.pdbx_description
1 polymer ?
#
loop_
_entity_poly.entity_id
_entity_poly.type
_entity_poly.pdbx_seq_one_letter_code
_entity_poly.pdbx_strand_id
1 'polypeptide(L)'
;MDMGEKGVAEDDVPGSTHGLTGEEAASRGKEAVSGGKEAASGGEDVTVGVGAALVEGSDKEFDHVVNDALMRFFDHCTRFVQEVDQNPTALSEVDKFRQGPEMRRVTEKIADSLRVPYNTINDDMAEAAFYLCAYEFAIKTVNSPWCQLFDVVDAQVMEYANDLKQFWKRGYGYDINSKSSCILFHDVFSRLNRAADENKSGQQVTEAVTVQVGHAETLLPLLTLLGFFKNNGSITSTNYATQTQRSFRTSHMLPYAANLLLVLYDCGAGELRLQALLNEKPTECQLFKSPA
;
A
#
# COMPACT_ATOMS: atom_id res chain seq x y z
N MET A 1 -60.08 -37.59 -31.40
CA MET A 1 -60.61 -36.51 -30.53
C MET A 1 -60.49 -37.04 -29.13
N ASP A 2 -59.40 -36.71 -28.47
CA ASP A 2 -59.11 -37.20 -27.12
C ASP A 2 -58.90 -36.01 -26.18
N MET A 3 -59.37 -36.18 -24.95
CA MET A 3 -59.33 -35.21 -23.86
C MET A 3 -57.93 -35.15 -23.22
N GLY A 4 -57.59 -34.02 -22.61
CA GLY A 4 -56.40 -33.90 -21.77
C GLY A 4 -56.44 -32.66 -20.88
N GLU A 5 -56.33 -32.90 -19.58
CA GLU A 5 -56.51 -32.02 -18.43
C GLU A 5 -55.46 -30.91 -18.23
N LYS A 6 -55.82 -30.04 -17.29
CA LYS A 6 -55.15 -28.86 -16.73
C LYS A 6 -53.69 -29.10 -16.28
N GLY A 7 -52.81 -28.17 -16.68
CA GLY A 7 -51.51 -27.91 -16.07
C GLY A 7 -51.57 -26.79 -15.02
N VAL A 8 -50.73 -26.95 -14.01
CA VAL A 8 -50.64 -26.25 -12.72
C VAL A 8 -50.07 -24.82 -12.86
N ALA A 9 -50.48 -23.93 -11.96
CA ALA A 9 -49.90 -22.60 -11.78
C ALA A 9 -48.51 -22.70 -11.14
N GLU A 10 -47.48 -22.14 -11.78
CA GLU A 10 -46.18 -21.88 -11.17
C GLU A 10 -46.26 -20.58 -10.37
N ASP A 11 -45.90 -20.67 -9.09
CA ASP A 11 -45.69 -19.57 -8.16
C ASP A 11 -44.45 -18.76 -8.56
N ASP A 12 -44.63 -17.46 -8.81
CA ASP A 12 -43.55 -16.49 -8.97
C ASP A 12 -42.81 -16.28 -7.64
N VAL A 13 -41.55 -16.70 -7.59
CA VAL A 13 -40.60 -16.44 -6.48
C VAL A 13 -40.01 -15.03 -6.66
N PRO A 14 -40.13 -14.11 -5.69
CA PRO A 14 -39.45 -12.82 -5.79
C PRO A 14 -38.01 -12.96 -5.26
N GLY A 15 -37.05 -13.09 -6.17
CA GLY A 15 -35.62 -13.06 -5.88
C GLY A 15 -34.91 -12.03 -6.76
N SER A 16 -35.14 -10.73 -6.53
CA SER A 16 -34.31 -9.68 -7.12
C SER A 16 -33.17 -9.38 -6.16
N THR A 17 -32.00 -9.96 -6.41
CA THR A 17 -30.73 -9.44 -5.91
C THR A 17 -30.38 -8.19 -6.73
N HIS A 18 -30.92 -7.05 -6.32
CA HIS A 18 -30.47 -5.76 -6.86
C HIS A 18 -29.02 -5.52 -6.37
N GLY A 19 -28.05 -5.85 -7.22
CA GLY A 19 -26.71 -5.31 -7.10
C GLY A 19 -26.75 -3.78 -7.19
N LEU A 20 -25.97 -3.10 -6.35
CA LEU A 20 -25.80 -1.65 -6.42
C LEU A 20 -25.28 -1.26 -7.82
N THR A 21 -25.92 -0.26 -8.42
CA THR A 21 -25.38 0.37 -9.64
C THR A 21 -24.12 1.16 -9.29
N GLY A 22 -23.19 1.33 -10.24
CA GLY A 22 -21.94 2.08 -10.02
C GLY A 22 -22.18 3.50 -9.48
N GLU A 23 -23.26 4.15 -9.94
CA GLU A 23 -23.65 5.49 -9.51
C GLU A 23 -24.15 5.53 -8.05
N GLU A 24 -24.86 4.49 -7.60
CA GLU A 24 -25.35 4.39 -6.22
C GLU A 24 -24.19 4.10 -5.24
N ALA A 25 -23.19 3.33 -5.67
CA ALA A 25 -21.96 3.09 -4.92
C ALA A 25 -21.08 4.36 -4.81
N ALA A 26 -20.96 5.15 -5.89
CA ALA A 26 -20.20 6.40 -5.91
C ALA A 26 -20.79 7.46 -4.97
N SER A 27 -22.13 7.58 -4.92
CA SER A 27 -22.82 8.55 -4.05
C SER A 27 -22.66 8.28 -2.54
N ARG A 28 -22.19 7.08 -2.17
CA ARG A 28 -22.03 6.59 -0.79
C ARG A 28 -20.58 6.40 -0.38
N GLY A 29 -19.64 6.85 -1.21
CA GLY A 29 -18.21 6.82 -0.91
C GLY A 29 -17.84 7.82 0.18
N LYS A 30 -17.02 7.39 1.14
CA LYS A 30 -16.29 8.32 2.02
C LYS A 30 -14.81 8.29 1.67
N GLU A 31 -14.22 9.47 1.63
CA GLU A 31 -12.81 9.64 1.39
C GLU A 31 -12.11 10.29 2.58
N ALA A 32 -10.99 9.67 3.01
CA ALA A 32 -10.09 10.25 3.98
C ALA A 32 -8.70 10.42 3.36
N VAL A 33 -8.13 11.61 3.49
CA VAL A 33 -6.84 11.97 2.88
C VAL A 33 -5.90 12.54 3.94
N SER A 34 -4.60 12.26 3.85
CA SER A 34 -3.61 12.95 4.68
C SER A 34 -3.34 14.37 4.18
N GLY A 35 -3.17 15.33 5.08
CA GLY A 35 -3.04 16.77 4.83
C GLY A 35 -1.76 17.24 4.13
N GLY A 36 -0.97 16.33 3.55
CA GLY A 36 0.15 16.68 2.68
C GLY A 36 -0.34 17.04 1.27
N LYS A 37 0.20 18.09 0.65
CA LYS A 37 -0.23 18.57 -0.69
C LYS A 37 -0.27 17.46 -1.75
N GLU A 38 0.70 16.54 -1.72
CA GLU A 38 0.79 15.42 -2.66
C GLU A 38 -0.25 14.33 -2.39
N ALA A 39 -0.56 14.07 -1.12
CA ALA A 39 -1.61 13.12 -0.76
C ALA A 39 -3.00 13.71 -1.01
N ALA A 40 -3.19 15.01 -0.77
CA ALA A 40 -4.39 15.76 -1.15
C ALA A 40 -4.62 15.70 -2.67
N SER A 41 -3.60 16.03 -3.47
CA SER A 41 -3.66 15.95 -4.93
C SER A 41 -3.85 14.51 -5.45
N GLY A 42 -3.20 13.52 -4.81
CA GLY A 42 -3.42 12.11 -5.13
C GLY A 42 -4.81 11.62 -4.73
N GLY A 43 -5.37 12.15 -3.65
CA GLY A 43 -6.77 11.99 -3.25
C GLY A 43 -7.68 12.47 -4.35
N GLU A 44 -7.58 13.75 -4.70
CA GLU A 44 -8.34 14.39 -5.79
C GLU A 44 -8.26 13.60 -7.11
N ASP A 45 -7.07 13.16 -7.54
CA ASP A 45 -6.91 12.35 -8.77
C ASP A 45 -7.60 10.98 -8.67
N VAL A 46 -7.52 10.31 -7.51
CA VAL A 46 -8.23 9.04 -7.28
C VAL A 46 -9.73 9.26 -7.28
N THR A 47 -10.24 10.32 -6.63
CA THR A 47 -11.67 10.59 -6.60
C THR A 47 -12.21 10.96 -7.97
N VAL A 48 -11.49 11.76 -8.75
CA VAL A 48 -11.83 12.06 -10.14
C VAL A 48 -11.84 10.77 -10.97
N GLY A 49 -10.84 9.91 -10.81
CA GLY A 49 -10.75 8.63 -11.52
C GLY A 49 -11.88 7.66 -11.17
N VAL A 50 -12.18 7.49 -9.87
CA VAL A 50 -13.28 6.66 -9.39
C VAL A 50 -14.64 7.25 -9.80
N GLY A 51 -14.79 8.56 -9.72
CA GLY A 51 -15.97 9.29 -10.16
C GLY A 51 -16.26 9.10 -11.64
N ALA A 52 -15.23 9.25 -12.49
CA ALA A 52 -15.33 9.04 -13.93
C ALA A 52 -15.59 7.57 -14.30
N ALA A 53 -15.09 6.62 -13.51
CA ALA A 53 -15.32 5.19 -13.73
C ALA A 53 -16.71 4.71 -13.26
N LEU A 54 -17.27 5.34 -12.22
CA LEU A 54 -18.56 4.94 -11.64
C LEU A 54 -19.75 5.74 -12.21
N VAL A 55 -19.51 6.91 -12.79
CA VAL A 55 -20.54 7.76 -13.39
C VAL A 55 -20.07 8.22 -14.77
N GLU A 56 -20.53 7.53 -15.83
CA GLU A 56 -20.29 7.97 -17.21
C GLU A 56 -20.89 9.38 -17.39
N GLY A 57 -20.01 10.38 -17.52
CA GLY A 57 -20.39 11.72 -18.01
C GLY A 57 -20.89 12.73 -16.97
N SER A 58 -20.52 12.63 -15.68
CA SER A 58 -20.72 13.73 -14.74
C SER A 58 -19.41 14.20 -14.09
N ASP A 59 -19.06 15.47 -14.31
CA ASP A 59 -18.10 16.23 -13.49
C ASP A 59 -18.71 16.43 -12.09
N LYS A 60 -18.80 15.37 -11.29
CA LYS A 60 -19.12 15.48 -9.87
C LYS A 60 -17.83 15.82 -9.14
N GLU A 61 -17.79 17.00 -8.54
CA GLU A 61 -16.76 17.37 -7.57
C GLU A 61 -16.98 16.49 -6.34
N PHE A 62 -16.02 15.62 -6.05
CA PHE A 62 -16.07 14.77 -4.87
C PHE A 62 -15.27 15.43 -3.76
N ASP A 63 -15.96 15.74 -2.65
CA ASP A 63 -15.32 16.31 -1.47
C ASP A 63 -14.48 15.27 -0.74
N HIS A 64 -13.22 15.60 -0.44
CA HIS A 64 -12.36 14.79 0.41
C HIS A 64 -12.33 15.35 1.84
N VAL A 65 -12.14 14.47 2.83
CA VAL A 65 -11.96 14.87 4.22
C VAL A 65 -10.50 14.66 4.63
N VAL A 66 -9.82 15.74 5.03
CA VAL A 66 -8.49 15.63 5.63
C VAL A 66 -8.60 15.01 7.01
N ASN A 67 -7.94 13.87 7.23
CA ASN A 67 -7.95 13.15 8.49
C ASN A 67 -6.56 12.62 8.84
N ASP A 68 -5.68 13.51 9.28
CA ASP A 68 -4.31 13.16 9.68
C ASP A 68 -4.27 12.26 10.91
N ALA A 69 -5.26 12.36 11.80
CA ALA A 69 -5.35 11.46 12.94
C ALA A 69 -5.38 10.00 12.46
N LEU A 70 -6.15 9.70 11.40
CA LEU A 70 -6.26 8.36 10.79
C LEU A 70 -5.14 8.05 9.80
N MET A 71 -4.79 8.97 8.91
CA MET A 71 -3.90 8.72 7.76
C MET A 71 -2.42 9.02 8.04
N ARG A 72 -2.13 9.76 9.12
CA ARG A 72 -0.77 10.05 9.64
C ARG A 72 -0.60 9.59 11.08
N PHE A 73 -1.22 8.47 11.44
CA PHE A 73 -1.18 7.87 12.78
C PHE A 73 0.22 7.81 13.40
N PHE A 74 1.26 7.67 12.57
CA PHE A 74 2.63 7.54 13.00
C PHE A 74 3.22 8.84 13.58
N ASP A 75 2.68 10.01 13.23
CA ASP A 75 3.09 11.29 13.82
C ASP A 75 2.52 11.45 15.25
N HIS A 76 1.46 10.71 15.57
CA HIS A 76 0.73 10.82 16.85
C HIS A 76 0.96 9.64 17.79
N CYS A 77 1.47 8.51 17.29
CA CYS A 77 1.79 7.35 18.11
C CYS A 77 3.02 7.64 18.99
N THR A 78 2.79 8.08 20.23
CA THR A 78 3.86 8.49 21.17
C THR A 78 4.97 7.46 21.31
N ARG A 79 4.60 6.17 21.40
CA ARG A 79 5.55 5.09 21.57
C ARG A 79 6.41 4.90 20.32
N PHE A 80 5.82 4.99 19.12
CA PHE A 80 6.57 4.97 17.86
C PHE A 80 7.55 6.15 17.78
N VAL A 81 7.07 7.36 18.10
CA VAL A 81 7.88 8.57 18.06
C VAL A 81 9.09 8.47 18.98
N GLN A 82 8.91 7.97 20.20
CA GLN A 82 9.98 7.87 21.20
C GLN A 82 10.93 6.70 20.92
N GLU A 83 10.40 5.51 20.62
CA GLU A 83 11.23 4.29 20.51
C GLU A 83 11.92 4.15 19.16
N VAL A 84 11.39 4.79 18.11
CA VAL A 84 11.87 4.62 16.73
C VAL A 84 12.14 5.94 16.03
N ASP A 85 11.21 6.92 16.09
CA ASP A 85 11.38 8.12 15.27
C ASP A 85 12.53 9.01 15.74
N GLN A 86 12.53 9.32 17.04
CA GLN A 86 13.52 10.15 17.72
C GLN A 86 14.66 9.33 18.33
N ASN A 87 14.65 8.01 18.18
CA ASN A 87 15.70 7.14 18.69
C ASN A 87 16.86 7.06 17.68
N PRO A 88 18.04 7.61 18.01
CA PRO A 88 19.18 7.66 17.08
C PRO A 88 19.75 6.28 16.76
N THR A 89 19.46 5.26 17.56
CA THR A 89 19.96 3.89 17.36
C THR A 89 19.00 2.99 16.56
N ALA A 90 17.76 3.45 16.35
CA ALA A 90 16.71 2.66 15.71
C ALA A 90 17.03 2.28 14.25
N LEU A 91 17.88 3.07 13.59
CA LEU A 91 18.31 2.82 12.20
C LEU A 91 19.77 2.39 12.09
N SER A 92 20.37 1.87 13.17
CA SER A 92 21.78 1.47 13.18
C SER A 92 22.16 0.46 12.10
N GLU A 93 21.24 -0.40 11.66
CA GLU A 93 21.47 -1.29 10.51
C GLU A 93 21.59 -0.52 9.19
N VAL A 94 20.82 0.55 9.01
CA VAL A 94 20.92 1.43 7.84
C VAL A 94 22.28 2.10 7.79
N ASP A 95 22.73 2.67 8.92
CA ASP A 95 24.01 3.36 9.03
C ASP A 95 25.18 2.41 8.75
N LYS A 96 25.14 1.19 9.31
CA LYS A 96 26.15 0.15 9.06
C LYS A 96 26.20 -0.25 7.59
N PHE A 97 25.04 -0.40 6.94
CA PHE A 97 25.00 -0.77 5.52
C PHE A 97 25.55 0.34 4.62
N ARG A 98 25.20 1.60 4.91
CA ARG A 98 25.71 2.78 4.21
C ARG A 98 27.24 2.89 4.27
N GLN A 99 27.83 2.51 5.41
CA GLN A 99 29.28 2.46 5.60
C GLN A 99 29.92 1.14 5.11
N GLY A 100 29.09 0.20 4.65
CA GLY A 100 29.46 -1.15 4.26
C GLY A 100 30.16 -1.22 2.90
N PRO A 101 30.74 -2.40 2.57
CA PRO A 101 31.46 -2.60 1.31
C PRO A 101 30.56 -2.48 0.07
N GLU A 102 29.29 -2.84 0.17
CA GLU A 102 28.32 -2.75 -0.93
C GLU A 102 28.13 -1.31 -1.39
N MET A 103 27.86 -0.40 -0.44
CA MET A 103 27.66 1.03 -0.72
C MET A 103 28.97 1.72 -1.09
N ARG A 104 30.10 1.33 -0.48
CA ARG A 104 31.42 1.84 -0.88
C ARG A 104 31.70 1.59 -2.36
N ARG A 105 31.43 0.37 -2.85
CA ARG A 105 31.59 0.03 -4.27
C ARG A 105 30.73 0.93 -5.17
N VAL A 106 29.50 1.23 -4.78
CA VAL A 106 28.62 2.15 -5.53
C VAL A 106 29.25 3.55 -5.59
N THR A 107 29.67 4.10 -4.45
CA THR A 107 30.26 5.45 -4.40
C THR A 107 31.56 5.56 -5.20
N GLU A 108 32.44 4.55 -5.15
CA GLU A 108 33.68 4.51 -5.91
C GLU A 108 33.41 4.45 -7.42
N LYS A 109 32.43 3.65 -7.84
CA LYS A 109 32.05 3.53 -9.25
C LYS A 109 31.42 4.82 -9.81
N ILE A 110 30.63 5.53 -9.01
CA ILE A 110 30.13 6.87 -9.36
C ILE A 110 31.31 7.83 -9.52
N ALA A 111 32.25 7.83 -8.57
CA ALA A 111 33.43 8.69 -8.60
C ALA A 111 34.31 8.43 -9.85
N ASP A 112 34.53 7.15 -10.19
CA ASP A 112 35.22 6.74 -11.43
C ASP A 112 34.52 7.29 -12.67
N SER A 113 33.20 7.12 -12.74
CA SER A 113 32.37 7.56 -13.88
C SER A 113 32.44 9.08 -14.07
N LEU A 114 32.46 9.83 -12.97
CA LEU A 114 32.56 11.29 -12.96
C LEU A 114 34.01 11.81 -13.03
N ARG A 115 35.01 10.92 -12.93
CA ARG A 115 36.45 11.24 -12.89
C ARG A 115 36.82 12.19 -11.75
N VAL A 116 36.28 11.95 -10.56
CA VAL A 116 36.55 12.72 -9.34
C VAL A 116 37.21 11.83 -8.27
N PRO A 117 37.94 12.41 -7.29
CA PRO A 117 38.50 11.65 -6.18
C PRO A 117 37.42 10.91 -5.37
N TYR A 118 37.71 9.68 -4.90
CA TYR A 118 36.73 8.84 -4.19
C TYR A 118 36.15 9.46 -2.92
N ASN A 119 36.93 10.28 -2.21
CA ASN A 119 36.47 11.01 -1.03
C ASN A 119 35.50 12.16 -1.34
N THR A 120 35.21 12.43 -2.62
CA THR A 120 34.26 13.47 -3.05
C THR A 120 32.82 12.95 -3.02
N ILE A 121 32.60 11.64 -3.24
CA ILE A 121 31.28 11.04 -3.31
C ILE A 121 31.01 10.27 -2.02
N ASN A 122 29.93 10.62 -1.32
CA ASN A 122 29.45 9.89 -0.15
C ASN A 122 28.11 9.17 -0.46
N ASP A 123 27.62 8.40 0.52
CA ASP A 123 26.38 7.62 0.36
C ASP A 123 25.15 8.50 0.15
N ASP A 124 25.05 9.65 0.82
CA ASP A 124 23.95 10.60 0.64
C ASP A 124 23.91 11.15 -0.80
N MET A 125 25.07 11.44 -1.39
CA MET A 125 25.17 11.88 -2.80
C MET A 125 24.77 10.75 -3.76
N ALA A 126 25.17 9.51 -3.48
CA ALA A 126 24.75 8.35 -4.27
C ALA A 126 23.22 8.13 -4.19
N GLU A 127 22.64 8.24 -3.00
CA GLU A 127 21.18 8.18 -2.78
C GLU A 127 20.47 9.31 -3.55
N ALA A 128 20.95 10.54 -3.45
CA ALA A 128 20.40 11.67 -4.18
C ALA A 128 20.45 11.47 -5.71
N ALA A 129 21.58 11.01 -6.25
CA ALA A 129 21.71 10.72 -7.67
C ALA A 129 20.76 9.61 -8.13
N PHE A 130 20.59 8.55 -7.33
CA PHE A 130 19.66 7.45 -7.61
C PHE A 130 18.21 7.95 -7.65
N TYR A 131 17.81 8.78 -6.69
CA TYR A 131 16.46 9.35 -6.69
C TYR A 131 16.24 10.39 -7.78
N LEU A 132 17.24 11.20 -8.13
CA LEU A 132 17.14 12.11 -9.28
C LEU A 132 16.87 11.36 -10.58
N CYS A 133 17.52 10.20 -10.78
CA CYS A 133 17.16 9.29 -11.88
C CYS A 133 15.69 8.89 -11.83
N ALA A 134 15.22 8.37 -10.69
CA ALA A 134 13.84 7.91 -10.52
C ALA A 134 12.81 9.03 -10.72
N TYR A 135 13.03 10.20 -10.14
CA TYR A 135 12.13 11.35 -10.25
C TYR A 135 12.09 11.92 -11.67
N GLU A 136 13.22 12.08 -12.34
CA GLU A 136 13.22 12.58 -13.71
C GLU A 136 12.54 11.60 -14.68
N PHE A 137 12.72 10.30 -14.45
CA PHE A 137 11.99 9.29 -15.19
C PHE A 137 10.48 9.38 -14.92
N ALA A 138 10.05 9.42 -13.67
CA ALA A 138 8.63 9.46 -13.30
C ALA A 138 7.91 10.74 -13.77
N ILE A 139 8.58 11.90 -13.69
CA ILE A 139 7.97 13.21 -13.98
C ILE A 139 8.05 13.54 -15.48
N LYS A 140 9.19 13.26 -16.12
CA LYS A 140 9.48 13.71 -17.49
C LYS A 140 9.47 12.58 -18.51
N THR A 141 9.39 11.32 -18.08
CA THR A 141 9.53 10.14 -18.95
C THR A 141 10.89 10.12 -19.66
N VAL A 142 11.93 10.64 -18.99
CA VAL A 142 13.29 10.73 -19.54
C VAL A 142 14.21 9.79 -18.78
N ASN A 143 14.99 9.00 -19.53
CA ASN A 143 16.14 8.31 -18.96
C ASN A 143 17.28 9.34 -18.77
N SER A 144 17.42 9.86 -17.56
CA SER A 144 18.34 10.95 -17.29
C SER A 144 19.80 10.48 -17.21
N PRO A 145 20.78 11.37 -17.43
CA PRO A 145 22.19 11.04 -17.20
C PRO A 145 22.48 10.52 -15.79
N TRP A 146 21.67 10.88 -14.79
CA TRP A 146 21.78 10.33 -13.43
C TRP A 146 21.61 8.82 -13.40
N CYS A 147 20.74 8.27 -14.25
CA CYS A 147 20.53 6.82 -14.36
C CYS A 147 21.75 6.08 -14.89
N GLN A 148 22.60 6.77 -15.67
CA GLN A 148 23.82 6.17 -16.25
C GLN A 148 24.94 5.98 -15.22
N LEU A 149 24.81 6.57 -14.03
CA LEU A 149 25.76 6.40 -12.93
C LEU A 149 25.62 5.03 -12.23
N PHE A 150 24.53 4.29 -12.49
CA PHE A 150 24.22 3.03 -11.84
C PHE A 150 24.03 1.92 -12.87
N ASP A 151 24.59 0.74 -12.61
CA ASP A 151 24.14 -0.48 -13.29
C ASP A 151 23.07 -1.21 -12.45
N VAL A 152 22.61 -2.36 -12.95
CA VAL A 152 21.61 -3.19 -12.26
C VAL A 152 22.09 -3.67 -10.89
N VAL A 153 23.37 -3.97 -10.74
CA VAL A 153 23.95 -4.46 -9.49
C VAL A 153 24.03 -3.32 -8.47
N ASP A 154 24.38 -2.11 -8.91
CA ASP A 154 24.35 -0.92 -8.06
C ASP A 154 22.92 -0.58 -7.64
N ALA A 155 21.97 -0.63 -8.58
CA ALA A 155 20.55 -0.39 -8.29
C ALA A 155 19.98 -1.39 -7.28
N GLN A 156 20.42 -2.66 -7.30
CA GLN A 156 20.04 -3.66 -6.29
C GLN A 156 20.59 -3.33 -4.89
N VAL A 157 21.79 -2.76 -4.81
CA VAL A 157 22.35 -2.27 -3.53
C VAL A 157 21.55 -1.07 -3.02
N MET A 158 21.25 -0.10 -3.89
CA MET A 158 20.43 1.06 -3.54
C MET A 158 19.02 0.66 -3.09
N GLU A 159 18.41 -0.31 -3.78
CA GLU A 159 17.11 -0.87 -3.40
C GLU A 159 17.17 -1.54 -2.02
N TYR A 160 18.22 -2.32 -1.75
CA TYR A 160 18.38 -2.95 -0.45
C TYR A 160 18.60 -1.93 0.68
N ALA A 161 19.36 -0.86 0.42
CA ALA A 161 19.52 0.24 1.38
C ALA A 161 18.17 0.89 1.74
N ASN A 162 17.32 1.13 0.75
CA ASN A 162 15.98 1.66 0.98
C ASN A 162 15.08 0.64 1.72
N ASP A 163 15.12 -0.63 1.34
CA ASP A 163 14.38 -1.69 2.03
C ASP A 163 14.77 -1.78 3.50
N LEU A 164 16.07 -1.68 3.81
CA LEU A 164 16.59 -1.70 5.17
C LEU A 164 16.05 -0.51 5.97
N LYS A 165 16.07 0.70 5.39
CA LYS A 165 15.49 1.90 6.00
C LYS A 165 14.02 1.71 6.32
N GLN A 166 13.23 1.24 5.36
CA GLN A 166 11.79 1.06 5.55
C GLN A 166 11.45 -0.09 6.51
N PHE A 167 12.21 -1.18 6.48
CA PHE A 167 12.02 -2.30 7.40
C PHE A 167 12.23 -1.88 8.85
N TRP A 168 13.33 -1.18 9.15
CA TRP A 168 13.65 -0.74 10.51
C TRP A 168 12.81 0.45 10.96
N LYS A 169 12.47 1.39 10.06
CA LYS A 169 11.69 2.58 10.42
C LYS A 169 10.18 2.33 10.47
N ARG A 170 9.61 1.53 9.57
CA ARG A 170 8.15 1.45 9.32
C ARG A 170 7.60 0.04 9.19
N GLY A 171 8.47 -0.96 8.97
CA GLY A 171 8.10 -2.36 8.79
C GLY A 171 8.45 -3.22 10.01
N TYR A 172 8.93 -4.44 9.75
CA TYR A 172 9.13 -5.48 10.78
C TYR A 172 10.30 -5.29 11.74
N GLY A 173 11.08 -4.20 11.65
CA GLY A 173 12.23 -3.99 12.53
C GLY A 173 11.85 -3.81 14.00
N TYR A 174 10.70 -3.18 14.28
CA TYR A 174 10.17 -3.02 15.63
C TYR A 174 8.68 -3.31 15.66
N ASP A 175 8.22 -3.99 16.70
CA ASP A 175 6.80 -4.33 16.91
C ASP A 175 5.89 -3.10 16.93
N ILE A 176 6.39 -1.95 17.42
CA ILE A 176 5.62 -0.70 17.44
C ILE A 176 5.38 -0.11 16.04
N ASN A 177 6.23 -0.43 15.05
CA ASN A 177 6.10 0.11 13.71
C ASN A 177 4.75 -0.27 13.10
N SER A 178 4.44 -1.57 13.05
CA SER A 178 3.15 -2.06 12.52
C SER A 178 1.99 -1.71 13.46
N LYS A 179 2.18 -1.78 14.78
CA LYS A 179 1.13 -1.40 15.75
C LYS A 179 0.76 0.08 15.72
N SER A 180 1.59 0.94 15.17
CA SER A 180 1.25 2.34 14.98
C SER A 180 0.01 2.52 14.07
N SER A 181 -0.25 1.58 13.15
CA SER A 181 -1.44 1.61 12.27
C SER A 181 -2.69 0.98 12.87
N CYS A 182 -2.73 0.67 14.16
CA CYS A 182 -3.89 0.03 14.79
C CYS A 182 -5.20 0.78 14.55
N ILE A 183 -5.17 2.12 14.56
CA ILE A 183 -6.38 2.91 14.31
C ILE A 183 -6.90 2.77 12.86
N LEU A 184 -5.99 2.69 11.89
CA LEU A 184 -6.33 2.49 10.48
C LEU A 184 -6.86 1.07 10.25
N PHE A 185 -6.21 0.08 10.88
CA PHE A 185 -6.70 -1.29 10.90
C PHE A 185 -8.12 -1.36 11.47
N HIS A 186 -8.37 -0.76 12.64
CA HIS A 186 -9.71 -0.77 13.23
C HIS A 186 -10.76 -0.07 12.38
N ASP A 187 -10.42 1.06 11.75
CA ASP A 187 -11.34 1.76 10.83
C ASP A 187 -11.73 0.86 9.64
N VAL A 188 -10.74 0.28 8.95
CA VAL A 188 -10.96 -0.60 7.79
C VAL A 188 -11.84 -1.80 8.15
N PHE A 189 -11.49 -2.55 9.20
CA PHE A 189 -12.23 -3.76 9.56
C PHE A 189 -13.57 -3.47 10.22
N SER A 190 -13.73 -2.34 10.91
CA SER A 190 -15.04 -1.93 11.43
C SER A 190 -16.02 -1.63 10.30
N ARG A 191 -15.56 -1.03 9.19
CA ARG A 191 -16.39 -0.78 8.01
C ARG A 191 -16.78 -2.08 7.31
N LEU A 192 -15.82 -2.98 7.10
CA LEU A 192 -16.07 -4.30 6.51
C LEU A 192 -17.07 -5.11 7.35
N ASN A 193 -16.92 -5.12 8.67
CA ASN A 193 -17.86 -5.80 9.57
C ASN A 193 -19.25 -5.20 9.50
N ARG A 194 -19.37 -3.87 9.50
CA ARG A 194 -20.68 -3.21 9.34
C ARG A 194 -21.34 -3.56 8.02
N ALA A 195 -20.60 -3.53 6.90
CA ALA A 195 -21.14 -3.92 5.59
C ALA A 195 -21.58 -5.39 5.57
N ALA A 196 -20.81 -6.28 6.21
CA ALA A 196 -21.18 -7.69 6.38
C ALA A 196 -22.48 -7.87 7.18
N ASP A 197 -22.64 -7.13 8.28
CA ASP A 197 -23.81 -7.19 9.15
C ASP A 197 -25.07 -6.63 8.47
N GLU A 198 -24.94 -5.51 7.76
CA GLU A 198 -25.99 -4.92 6.93
C GLU A 198 -26.46 -5.92 5.85
N ASN A 199 -25.52 -6.50 5.10
CA ASN A 199 -25.83 -7.48 4.06
C ASN A 199 -26.55 -8.73 4.61
N LYS A 200 -26.04 -9.31 5.71
CA LYS A 200 -26.66 -10.47 6.36
C LYS A 200 -28.05 -10.19 6.91
N SER A 201 -28.32 -8.94 7.30
CA SER A 201 -29.62 -8.49 7.81
C SER A 201 -30.60 -8.13 6.68
N GLY A 202 -30.20 -8.29 5.40
CA GLY A 202 -30.98 -7.86 4.25
C GLY A 202 -31.14 -6.34 4.15
N GLN A 203 -30.31 -5.58 4.87
CA GLN A 203 -30.29 -4.13 4.82
C GLN A 203 -29.45 -3.65 3.64
N GLN A 204 -29.79 -2.48 3.11
CA GLN A 204 -28.98 -1.87 2.08
C GLN A 204 -27.64 -1.42 2.66
N VAL A 205 -26.53 -1.81 2.03
CA VAL A 205 -25.18 -1.42 2.45
C VAL A 205 -25.04 0.10 2.38
N THR A 206 -24.65 0.69 3.51
CA THR A 206 -24.59 2.15 3.68
C THR A 206 -23.32 2.76 3.13
N GLU A 207 -22.18 2.06 3.22
CA GLU A 207 -20.88 2.47 2.70
C GLU A 207 -20.32 1.36 1.80
N ALA A 208 -20.71 1.37 0.53
CA ALA A 208 -20.33 0.34 -0.44
C ALA A 208 -18.87 0.44 -0.87
N VAL A 209 -18.32 1.67 -0.89
CA VAL A 209 -16.93 1.96 -1.27
C VAL A 209 -16.34 2.93 -0.25
N THR A 210 -15.08 2.73 0.11
CA THR A 210 -14.30 3.69 0.92
C THR A 210 -12.93 3.82 0.28
N VAL A 211 -12.50 5.06 0.08
CA VAL A 211 -11.18 5.38 -0.49
C VAL A 211 -10.37 6.10 0.58
N GLN A 212 -9.12 5.68 0.77
CA GLN A 212 -8.24 6.27 1.76
C GLN A 212 -6.88 6.54 1.11
N VAL A 213 -6.49 7.81 1.09
CA VAL A 213 -5.23 8.23 0.46
C VAL A 213 -4.26 8.70 1.53
N GLY A 214 -3.11 8.05 1.56
CA GLY A 214 -2.03 8.32 2.49
C GLY A 214 -0.68 8.23 1.80
N HIS A 215 0.37 8.10 2.61
CA HIS A 215 1.73 7.95 2.10
C HIS A 215 2.18 6.48 2.11
N ALA A 216 3.35 6.20 1.55
CA ALA A 216 3.97 4.88 1.69
C ALA A 216 4.15 4.49 3.17
N GLU A 217 4.45 5.48 4.02
CA GLU A 217 4.56 5.36 5.47
C GLU A 217 3.21 5.12 6.18
N THR A 218 2.09 5.36 5.51
CA THR A 218 0.74 5.00 5.98
C THR A 218 0.43 3.53 5.64
N LEU A 219 0.70 3.14 4.38
CA LEU A 219 0.36 1.81 3.88
C LEU A 219 1.29 0.71 4.44
N LEU A 220 2.60 0.98 4.57
CA LEU A 220 3.57 -0.03 5.00
C LEU A 220 3.30 -0.59 6.42
N PRO A 221 3.04 0.22 7.45
CA PRO A 221 2.66 -0.29 8.76
C PRO A 221 1.40 -1.17 8.72
N LEU A 222 0.38 -0.79 7.94
CA LEU A 222 -0.83 -1.59 7.79
C LEU A 222 -0.55 -2.94 7.12
N LEU A 223 0.21 -2.95 6.02
CA LEU A 223 0.59 -4.20 5.34
C LEU A 223 1.35 -5.15 6.27
N THR A 224 2.28 -4.60 7.05
CA THR A 224 3.07 -5.41 7.97
C THR A 224 2.28 -5.87 9.19
N LEU A 225 1.32 -5.08 9.68
CA LEU A 225 0.36 -5.46 10.71
C LEU A 225 -0.53 -6.62 10.24
N LEU A 226 -0.92 -6.60 8.96
CA LEU A 226 -1.67 -7.67 8.30
C LEU A 226 -0.83 -8.93 8.01
N GLY A 227 0.47 -8.90 8.29
CA GLY A 227 1.37 -10.04 8.11
C GLY A 227 1.87 -10.24 6.68
N PHE A 228 1.66 -9.28 5.77
CA PHE A 228 2.18 -9.38 4.41
C PHE A 228 3.71 -9.26 4.37
N PHE A 229 4.36 -10.05 3.52
CA PHE A 229 5.81 -10.01 3.26
C PHE A 229 6.69 -10.27 4.50
N LYS A 230 6.15 -10.98 5.49
CA LYS A 230 6.93 -11.43 6.64
C LYS A 230 7.94 -12.51 6.21
N ASN A 231 9.23 -12.15 6.23
CA ASN A 231 10.32 -13.09 5.97
C ASN A 231 10.55 -14.04 7.16
N ASN A 232 11.22 -15.17 6.91
CA ASN A 232 11.69 -16.09 7.95
C ASN A 232 12.90 -15.55 8.76
N GLY A 233 13.36 -14.34 8.46
CA GLY A 233 14.46 -13.65 9.14
C GLY A 233 14.52 -12.16 8.79
N SER A 234 15.11 -11.37 9.68
CA SER A 234 15.24 -9.91 9.52
C SER A 234 16.24 -9.56 8.42
N ILE A 235 15.98 -8.47 7.68
CA ILE A 235 16.99 -7.88 6.81
C ILE A 235 17.95 -7.02 7.64
N THR A 236 19.26 -7.17 7.43
CA THR A 236 20.32 -6.56 8.25
C THR A 236 21.44 -6.02 7.36
N SER A 237 22.25 -5.12 7.90
CA SER A 237 23.43 -4.55 7.25
C SER A 237 24.43 -5.58 6.70
N THR A 238 24.39 -6.83 7.18
CA THR A 238 25.39 -7.85 6.89
C THR A 238 24.87 -9.00 6.03
N ASN A 239 23.58 -9.02 5.67
CA ASN A 239 22.96 -10.15 4.99
C ASN A 239 22.46 -9.86 3.57
N TYR A 240 22.88 -8.75 2.95
CA TYR A 240 22.54 -8.39 1.56
C TYR A 240 22.69 -9.58 0.58
N ALA A 241 23.84 -10.25 0.62
CA ALA A 241 24.15 -11.36 -0.29
C ALA A 241 23.19 -12.57 -0.19
N THR A 242 22.55 -12.78 0.97
CA THR A 242 21.60 -13.88 1.18
C THR A 242 20.13 -13.43 1.05
N GLN A 243 19.88 -12.13 0.88
CA GLN A 243 18.55 -11.52 0.78
C GLN A 243 18.16 -11.14 -0.66
N THR A 244 18.71 -11.84 -1.66
CA THR A 244 18.41 -11.60 -3.09
C THR A 244 16.97 -11.94 -3.47
N GLN A 245 16.32 -12.83 -2.72
CA GLN A 245 14.91 -13.26 -2.90
C GLN A 245 14.02 -12.90 -1.69
N ARG A 246 14.37 -11.82 -0.98
CA ARG A 246 13.59 -11.33 0.17
C ARG A 246 12.16 -10.99 -0.26
N SER A 247 11.18 -11.33 0.57
CA SER A 247 9.78 -10.93 0.34
C SER A 247 9.55 -9.46 0.70
N PHE A 248 10.22 -8.95 1.74
CA PHE A 248 10.21 -7.53 2.07
C PHE A 248 11.05 -6.74 1.07
N ARG A 249 10.40 -6.25 0.01
CA ARG A 249 11.02 -5.51 -1.08
C ARG A 249 10.14 -4.34 -1.50
N THR A 250 10.47 -3.15 -1.01
CA THR A 250 9.62 -1.95 -1.08
C THR A 250 9.34 -1.48 -2.50
N SER A 251 10.26 -1.70 -3.44
CA SER A 251 10.05 -1.41 -4.86
C SER A 251 8.88 -2.20 -5.49
N HIS A 252 8.51 -3.35 -4.94
CA HIS A 252 7.36 -4.17 -5.38
C HIS A 252 6.13 -3.95 -4.49
N MET A 253 6.35 -3.69 -3.20
CA MET A 253 5.27 -3.52 -2.23
C MET A 253 4.62 -2.15 -2.35
N LEU A 254 5.45 -1.11 -2.51
CA LEU A 254 5.09 0.30 -2.39
C LEU A 254 5.68 1.15 -3.54
N PRO A 255 5.42 0.82 -4.82
CA PRO A 255 5.74 1.73 -5.92
C PRO A 255 4.95 3.04 -5.81
N TYR A 256 5.24 4.01 -6.69
CA TYR A 256 4.32 5.13 -6.88
C TYR A 256 2.91 4.63 -7.19
N ALA A 257 1.91 5.28 -6.58
CA ALA A 257 0.50 4.87 -6.66
C ALA A 257 0.21 3.45 -6.13
N ALA A 258 1.04 2.95 -5.19
CA ALA A 258 0.75 1.69 -4.51
C ALA A 258 -0.64 1.70 -3.87
N ASN A 259 -1.35 0.59 -4.00
CA ASN A 259 -2.73 0.46 -3.52
C ASN A 259 -2.95 -0.89 -2.85
N LEU A 260 -3.77 -0.88 -1.79
CA LEU A 260 -4.32 -2.07 -1.16
C LEU A 260 -5.84 -2.00 -1.27
N LEU A 261 -6.42 -2.94 -2.01
CA LEU A 261 -7.87 -3.09 -2.14
C LEU A 261 -8.32 -4.31 -1.33
N LEU A 262 -9.34 -4.12 -0.49
CA LEU A 262 -10.03 -5.19 0.23
C LEU A 262 -11.46 -5.29 -0.29
N VAL A 263 -11.81 -6.43 -0.89
CA VAL A 263 -13.13 -6.66 -1.47
C VAL A 263 -13.87 -7.71 -0.67
N LEU A 264 -15.04 -7.35 -0.16
CA LEU A 264 -15.96 -8.27 0.53
C LEU A 264 -17.00 -8.77 -0.47
N TYR A 265 -16.93 -10.07 -0.80
CA TYR A 265 -17.86 -10.73 -1.70
C TYR A 265 -18.97 -11.43 -0.93
N ASP A 266 -20.21 -11.30 -1.40
CA ASP A 266 -21.31 -12.20 -1.08
C ASP A 266 -21.30 -13.38 -2.06
N CYS A 267 -21.04 -14.58 -1.55
CA CYS A 267 -21.00 -15.81 -2.33
C CYS A 267 -22.34 -16.54 -2.33
N GLY A 268 -23.39 -15.94 -1.75
CA GLY A 268 -24.69 -16.57 -1.55
C GLY A 268 -24.73 -17.46 -0.31
N ALA A 269 -25.93 -17.92 0.05
CA ALA A 269 -26.17 -18.80 1.20
C ALA A 269 -25.59 -18.30 2.54
N GLY A 270 -25.44 -16.98 2.70
CA GLY A 270 -24.88 -16.35 3.90
C GLY A 270 -23.35 -16.43 3.99
N GLU A 271 -22.67 -16.91 2.94
CA GLU A 271 -21.21 -16.98 2.89
C GLU A 271 -20.61 -15.67 2.37
N LEU A 272 -19.76 -15.05 3.18
CA LEU A 272 -18.98 -13.87 2.79
C LEU A 272 -17.50 -14.22 2.68
N ARG A 273 -16.82 -13.69 1.66
CA ARG A 273 -15.37 -13.88 1.45
C ARG A 273 -14.66 -12.56 1.29
N LEU A 274 -13.53 -12.40 1.97
CA LEU A 274 -12.68 -11.22 1.86
C LEU A 274 -11.49 -11.53 0.95
N GLN A 275 -11.27 -10.72 -0.08
CA GLN A 275 -10.10 -10.79 -0.94
C GLN A 275 -9.25 -9.53 -0.78
N ALA A 276 -7.94 -9.72 -0.66
CA ALA A 276 -6.97 -8.62 -0.72
C ALA A 276 -6.28 -8.60 -2.09
N LEU A 277 -6.15 -7.40 -2.65
CA LEU A 277 -5.33 -7.12 -3.82
C LEU A 277 -4.31 -6.04 -3.43
N LEU A 278 -3.03 -6.30 -3.67
CA LEU A 278 -1.98 -5.30 -3.52
C LEU A 278 -1.44 -4.98 -4.90
N ASN A 279 -1.41 -3.69 -5.23
CA ASN A 279 -1.00 -3.20 -6.56
C ASN A 279 -1.74 -3.98 -7.65
N GLU A 280 -3.06 -4.05 -7.50
CA GLU A 280 -4.01 -4.73 -8.40
C GLU A 280 -3.81 -6.26 -8.56
N LYS A 281 -2.97 -6.87 -7.72
CA LYS A 281 -2.71 -8.32 -7.76
C LYS A 281 -3.28 -9.03 -6.54
N PRO A 282 -4.07 -10.10 -6.72
CA PRO A 282 -4.53 -10.94 -5.62
C PRO A 282 -3.35 -11.37 -4.75
N THR A 283 -3.41 -11.05 -3.47
CA THR A 283 -2.32 -11.31 -2.52
C THR A 283 -2.85 -12.07 -1.32
N GLU A 284 -2.20 -13.18 -1.00
CA GLU A 284 -2.61 -14.03 0.12
C GLU A 284 -2.26 -13.35 1.45
N CYS A 285 -3.28 -13.06 2.26
CA CYS A 285 -3.12 -12.56 3.62
C CYS A 285 -3.15 -13.74 4.60
N GLN A 286 -2.06 -13.97 5.33
CA GLN A 286 -2.00 -15.11 6.25
C GLN A 286 -3.00 -15.00 7.41
N LEU A 287 -3.41 -13.80 7.79
CA LEU A 287 -4.41 -13.57 8.83
C LEU A 287 -5.84 -13.92 8.38
N PHE A 288 -6.10 -14.03 7.07
CA PHE A 288 -7.43 -14.37 6.55
C PHE A 288 -7.61 -15.88 6.34
N LYS A 289 -6.60 -16.69 6.63
CA LYS A 289 -6.74 -18.14 6.59
C LYS A 289 -7.59 -18.57 7.79
N SER A 290 -8.73 -19.23 7.52
CA SER A 290 -9.46 -19.95 8.57
C SER A 290 -8.50 -20.94 9.25
N PRO A 291 -8.57 -21.10 10.58
CA PRO A 291 -7.91 -22.22 11.23
C PRO A 291 -8.40 -23.52 10.58
N ALA A 292 -7.45 -24.35 10.14
CA ALA A 292 -7.75 -25.69 9.64
C ALA A 292 -8.23 -26.62 10.76
#